data_AF-Q2J9I0-F1
#
_entry.id   AF-Q2J9I0-F1
#
_cell.length_a   1.000
_cell.length_b   1.000
_cell.length_c   1.000
_cell.angle_alpha   90.00
_cell.angle_beta   90.00
_cell.angle_gamma   90.00
#
_symmetry.space_group_name_H-M   'P 1'
#
loop_
_entity.id
_entity.type
_entity.pdbx_description
1 polymer ?
#
loop_
_entity_poly.entity_id
_entity_poly.type
_entity_poly.pdbx_seq_one_letter_code
_entity_poly.pdbx_strand_id
1 'polypeptide(L)'
;MDGHRFVVWDADGQPLGAFADFDTAHEWAHGRMRQALTRLPLTVDDRVAKVSRRLSHARCELVAWAEFAVLPGCDLPSLHRPSTATADSTPAHEHHDHRHPHPSRAVRSPRGSA
;
A
#
# COMPACT_ATOMS: atom_id res chain seq x y z
N MET A 1 27.81 -15.52 -17.83
CA MET A 1 27.03 -14.56 -17.04
C MET A 1 25.80 -14.24 -17.86
N ASP A 2 24.63 -14.63 -17.36
CA ASP A 2 23.38 -14.55 -18.10
C ASP A 2 23.09 -13.08 -18.44
N GLY A 3 23.20 -12.74 -19.73
CA GLY A 3 23.27 -11.38 -20.25
C GLY A 3 21.96 -10.58 -20.18
N HIS A 4 21.02 -10.97 -19.30
CA HIS A 4 19.73 -10.35 -19.14
C HIS A 4 19.60 -9.74 -17.75
N ARG A 5 19.94 -8.45 -17.63
CA ARG A 5 19.88 -7.67 -16.38
C ARG A 5 18.46 -7.24 -16.02
N PHE A 6 17.64 -6.94 -17.04
CA PHE A 6 16.32 -6.37 -16.86
C PHE A 6 15.25 -7.41 -17.13
N VAL A 7 14.29 -7.57 -16.22
CA VAL A 7 13.20 -8.53 -16.38
C VAL A 7 11.87 -7.79 -16.34
N VAL A 8 11.00 -8.05 -17.31
CA VAL A 8 9.66 -7.47 -17.36
C VAL A 8 8.67 -8.46 -16.77
N TRP A 9 7.86 -7.99 -15.84
CA TRP A 9 6.84 -8.77 -15.12
C TRP A 9 5.46 -8.20 -15.40
N ASP A 10 4.46 -9.07 -15.41
CA ASP A 10 3.05 -8.67 -15.38
C ASP A 10 2.56 -8.34 -13.96
N ALA A 11 1.29 -7.94 -13.86
CA ALA A 11 0.63 -7.60 -12.62
C ALA A 11 0.47 -8.79 -11.65
N ASP A 12 0.52 -10.01 -12.18
CA ASP A 12 0.38 -11.26 -11.42
C ASP A 12 1.77 -11.82 -11.00
N GLY A 13 2.85 -11.09 -11.30
CA GLY A 13 4.22 -11.46 -10.94
C GLY A 13 4.83 -12.53 -11.85
N GLN A 14 4.28 -12.74 -13.05
CA GLN A 14 4.86 -13.65 -14.04
C GLN A 14 5.89 -12.94 -14.92
N PRO A 15 7.04 -13.57 -15.20
CA PRO A 15 8.04 -12.99 -16.08
C PRO A 15 7.56 -13.08 -17.53
N LEU A 16 7.52 -11.93 -18.21
CA LEU A 16 7.12 -11.83 -19.61
C LEU A 16 8.31 -11.80 -20.57
N GLY A 17 9.48 -11.33 -20.11
CA GLY A 17 10.68 -11.22 -20.94
C GLY A 17 11.90 -10.75 -20.16
N ALA A 18 13.08 -11.03 -20.70
CA ALA A 18 14.36 -10.68 -20.10
C ALA A 18 15.27 -10.01 -21.14
N PHE A 19 15.93 -8.92 -20.76
CA PHE A 19 16.61 -7.98 -21.66
C PHE A 19 17.97 -7.57 -21.09
N ALA A 20 18.93 -7.29 -21.98
CA ALA A 20 20.27 -6.88 -21.59
C ALA A 20 20.34 -5.42 -21.15
N ASP A 21 19.53 -4.56 -21.79
CA ASP A 21 19.50 -3.12 -21.61
C ASP A 21 18.11 -2.62 -21.17
N PHE A 22 18.11 -1.49 -20.48
CA PHE A 22 16.89 -0.91 -19.91
C PHE A 22 15.96 -0.36 -20.99
N ASP A 23 16.50 0.35 -21.97
CA ASP A 23 15.70 1.07 -22.97
C ASP A 23 14.89 0.08 -23.82
N THR A 24 15.50 -1.03 -24.27
CA THR A 24 14.80 -2.09 -25.00
C THR A 24 13.70 -2.74 -24.15
N ALA A 25 13.99 -3.04 -22.88
CA ALA A 25 12.98 -3.61 -21.98
C ALA A 25 11.80 -2.65 -21.78
N HIS A 26 12.09 -1.36 -21.64
CA HIS A 26 11.12 -0.31 -21.38
C HIS A 26 10.24 -0.03 -22.60
N GLU A 27 10.84 0.07 -23.79
CA GLU A 27 10.11 0.21 -25.05
C GLU A 27 9.24 -1.01 -25.34
N TRP A 28 9.77 -2.22 -25.12
CA TRP A 28 9.00 -3.45 -25.25
C TRP A 28 7.79 -3.45 -24.32
N ALA A 29 7.97 -3.05 -23.05
CA ALA A 29 6.88 -2.95 -22.07
C ALA A 29 5.80 -1.96 -22.54
N HIS A 30 6.17 -0.79 -23.06
CA HIS A 30 5.22 0.15 -23.66
C HIS A 30 4.48 -0.44 -24.88
N GLY A 31 5.17 -1.21 -25.72
CA GLY A 31 4.55 -2.00 -26.78
C GLY A 31 3.50 -2.97 -26.25
N ARG A 32 3.87 -3.74 -25.21
CA ARG A 32 3.01 -4.73 -24.57
C ARG A 32 1.76 -4.11 -23.94
N MET A 33 1.88 -2.95 -23.28
CA MET A 33 0.75 -2.23 -22.65
C MET A 33 -0.35 -1.81 -23.62
N ARG A 34 -0.04 -1.65 -24.91
CA ARG A 34 -1.02 -1.27 -25.94
C ARG A 34 -1.89 -2.44 -26.39
N GLN A 35 -1.60 -3.66 -25.95
CA GLN A 35 -2.37 -4.85 -26.30
C GLN A 35 -3.58 -5.00 -25.36
N ALA A 36 -4.75 -5.28 -25.92
CA ALA A 36 -6.03 -5.23 -25.21
C ALA A 36 -6.14 -6.15 -23.97
N LEU A 37 -5.36 -7.23 -23.93
CA LEU A 37 -5.39 -8.23 -22.84
C LEU A 37 -4.26 -8.06 -21.82
N THR A 38 -3.42 -7.04 -21.98
CA THR A 38 -2.31 -6.80 -21.05
C THR A 38 -2.85 -6.31 -19.71
N ARG A 39 -2.64 -7.10 -18.67
CA ARG A 39 -2.91 -6.69 -17.29
C ARG A 39 -1.82 -5.74 -16.80
N LEU A 40 -2.25 -4.65 -16.18
CA LEU A 40 -1.38 -3.62 -15.62
C LEU A 40 -1.39 -3.65 -14.09
N PRO A 41 -0.32 -3.17 -13.43
CA PRO A 41 0.89 -2.57 -14.01
C PRO A 41 1.83 -3.61 -14.64
N LEU A 42 2.65 -3.18 -15.60
CA LEU A 42 3.87 -3.91 -15.94
C LEU A 42 5.02 -3.37 -15.11
N THR A 43 6.00 -4.23 -14.80
CA THR A 43 7.16 -3.83 -14.00
C THR A 43 8.45 -4.27 -14.70
N VAL A 44 9.38 -3.35 -14.92
CA VAL A 44 10.73 -3.66 -15.40
C VAL A 44 11.68 -3.62 -14.21
N ASP A 45 12.19 -4.77 -13.80
CA ASP A 45 13.08 -4.89 -12.66
C ASP A 45 14.54 -4.86 -13.09
N ASP A 46 15.33 -4.04 -12.40
CA ASP A 46 16.79 -4.11 -12.37
C ASP A 46 17.24 -4.63 -11.01
N ARG A 47 17.50 -5.95 -10.95
CA ARG A 47 17.91 -6.60 -9.70
C ARG A 47 19.30 -6.18 -9.23
N VAL A 48 20.15 -5.67 -10.11
CA VAL A 48 21.48 -5.19 -9.77
C VAL A 48 21.39 -3.82 -9.12
N ALA A 49 20.64 -2.91 -9.72
CA ALA A 49 20.41 -1.58 -9.15
C ALA A 49 19.34 -1.54 -8.06
N LYS A 50 18.63 -2.65 -7.83
CA LYS A 50 17.56 -2.78 -6.83
C LYS A 50 16.45 -1.75 -7.03
N VAL A 51 16.02 -1.62 -8.28
CA VAL A 51 14.92 -0.72 -8.66
C VAL A 51 13.98 -1.41 -9.62
N SER A 52 12.74 -0.94 -9.64
CA SER A 52 11.75 -1.26 -10.66
C SER A 52 11.31 0.00 -11.39
N ARG A 53 11.03 -0.13 -12.68
CA ARG A 53 10.17 0.82 -13.41
C ARG A 53 8.76 0.24 -13.46
N ARG A 54 7.81 0.89 -12.79
CA ARG A 54 6.39 0.49 -12.79
C ARG A 54 5.64 1.28 -13.85
N LEU A 55 5.05 0.60 -14.82
CA LEU A 55 4.35 1.21 -15.94
C LEU A 55 2.84 1.02 -15.81
N SER A 56 2.12 2.14 -15.97
CA SER A 56 0.66 2.21 -16.03
C SER A 56 0.25 3.12 -17.20
N HIS A 57 -1.03 3.15 -17.57
CA HIS A 57 -1.50 4.06 -18.63
C HIS A 57 -1.20 5.54 -18.35
N ALA A 58 -1.08 5.93 -17.07
CA ALA A 58 -0.88 7.32 -16.69
C ALA A 58 0.60 7.73 -16.58
N ARG A 59 1.50 6.79 -16.21
CA ARG A 59 2.89 7.11 -15.83
C ARG A 59 3.80 5.89 -15.76
N CYS A 60 5.10 6.17 -15.86
CA CYS A 60 6.21 5.25 -15.58
C CYS A 60 6.97 5.72 -14.32
N GLU A 61 6.79 5.01 -13.22
CA GLU A 61 7.32 5.39 -11.89
C GLU A 61 8.60 4.61 -11.58
N LEU A 62 9.63 5.29 -11.07
CA LEU A 62 10.80 4.61 -10.48
C LEU A 62 10.44 4.18 -9.06
N VAL A 63 10.63 2.91 -8.74
CA VAL A 63 10.44 2.35 -7.41
C VAL A 63 11.76 1.76 -6.95
N ALA A 64 12.41 2.41 -5.98
CA ALA A 64 13.59 1.84 -5.35
C ALA A 64 13.18 0.78 -4.33
N TRP A 65 13.93 -0.32 -4.26
CA TRP A 65 13.70 -1.38 -3.28
C TRP A 65 14.46 -1.05 -2.01
N ALA A 66 13.77 -1.14 -0.87
CA ALA A 66 14.44 -1.03 0.41
C ALA A 66 15.17 -2.35 0.71
N GLU A 67 16.45 -2.25 1.04
CA GLU A 67 17.19 -3.34 1.66
C GLU A 67 17.28 -3.08 3.15
N PHE A 68 16.86 -4.07 3.95
CA PHE A 68 16.98 -4.03 5.39
C PHE A 68 18.01 -5.09 5.80
N ALA A 69 18.99 -4.68 6.61
CA ALA A 69 19.95 -5.59 7.21
C ALA A 69 19.74 -5.58 8.73
N VAL A 70 19.71 -6.76 9.34
CA VAL A 70 19.82 -6.89 10.79
C VAL A 70 21.31 -6.89 11.11
N LEU A 71 21.77 -5.92 11.89
CA LEU A 71 23.14 -5.88 12.36
C LEU A 71 23.32 -6.90 13.49
N PRO A 72 24.40 -7.70 13.47
CA PRO A 72 24.68 -8.64 14.55
C PRO A 72 24.79 -7.89 15.89
N GLY A 73 24.02 -8.32 16.89
CA GLY A 73 23.97 -7.70 18.22
C GLY A 73 22.88 -6.62 18.41
N CYS A 74 22.06 -6.34 17.39
CA CYS A 74 20.91 -5.43 17.48
C CYS A 74 19.55 -6.13 17.54
N ASP A 75 19.51 -7.42 17.89
CA ASP A 75 18.26 -8.09 18.23
C ASP A 75 17.65 -7.39 19.46
N LEU A 76 16.49 -6.74 19.29
CA LEU A 76 15.73 -6.18 20.42
C LEU A 76 14.81 -7.29 20.96
N PRO A 77 15.14 -7.96 22.09
CA PRO A 77 14.33 -9.05 22.65
C PRO A 77 12.93 -8.61 23.11
N SER A 78 12.60 -7.32 23.05
CA SER A 78 11.43 -6.74 23.73
C SER A 78 10.16 -6.60 22.88
N LEU A 79 10.21 -6.81 21.55
CA LEU A 79 9.02 -6.68 20.69
C LEU A 79 8.15 -7.95 20.64
N HIS A 80 8.65 -9.08 21.14
CA HIS A 80 7.93 -10.36 21.15
C HIS A 80 7.11 -10.63 22.41
N ARG A 81 7.06 -9.69 23.37
CA ARG A 81 6.11 -9.82 24.48
C ARG A 81 4.77 -9.25 24.02
N PRO A 82 3.75 -10.08 23.68
CA PRO A 82 2.39 -9.56 23.57
C PRO A 82 2.10 -8.84 24.89
N SER A 83 1.76 -7.56 24.79
CA SER A 83 1.30 -6.81 25.94
C SER A 83 0.01 -7.48 26.38
N THR A 84 0.08 -8.36 27.39
CA THR A 84 -1.08 -8.70 28.20
C THR A 84 -1.39 -7.46 29.04
N ALA A 85 -1.86 -6.41 28.37
CA ALA A 85 -2.64 -5.38 29.01
C ALA A 85 -3.93 -6.08 29.43
N THR A 86 -3.89 -6.67 30.63
CA THR A 86 -5.09 -7.10 31.34
C THR A 86 -6.01 -5.90 31.37
N ALA A 87 -7.12 -5.98 30.64
CA ALA A 87 -8.25 -5.11 30.82
C ALA A 87 -8.85 -5.44 32.19
N ASP A 88 -8.26 -4.91 33.25
CA ASP A 88 -8.88 -4.90 34.55
C ASP A 88 -8.63 -3.56 35.24
N SER A 89 -9.59 -2.67 35.06
CA SER A 89 -9.97 -1.66 36.03
C SER A 89 -11.35 -1.19 35.62
N THR A 90 -12.35 -1.95 36.04
CA THR A 90 -13.70 -1.41 36.22
C THR A 90 -13.68 -0.65 37.54
N PRO A 91 -13.77 0.69 37.59
CA PRO A 91 -14.28 1.33 38.78
C PRO A 91 -15.81 1.34 38.64
N ALA A 92 -16.46 0.55 39.48
CA ALA A 92 -17.86 0.77 39.81
C ALA A 92 -17.95 2.17 40.44
N HIS A 93 -18.54 3.12 39.72
CA HIS A 93 -18.98 4.36 40.33
C HIS A 93 -20.46 4.61 40.01
N GLU A 94 -21.24 4.16 41.00
CA GLU A 94 -22.53 4.65 41.49
C GLU A 94 -23.42 5.44 40.51
N HIS A 95 -24.56 4.81 40.24
CA HIS A 95 -25.78 5.36 39.71
C HIS A 95 -26.21 6.61 40.51
N HIS A 96 -25.95 7.80 39.95
CA HIS A 96 -26.55 9.04 40.44
C HIS A 96 -27.85 9.31 39.66
N ASP A 97 -28.95 8.98 40.32
CA ASP A 97 -30.31 9.20 39.85
C ASP A 97 -30.62 10.71 39.86
N HIS A 98 -30.62 11.32 38.67
CA HIS A 98 -31.09 12.70 38.49
C HIS A 98 -32.35 12.72 37.64
N ARG A 99 -33.45 12.63 38.38
CA ARG A 99 -34.83 12.72 37.93
C ARG A 99 -35.23 14.18 37.62
N HIS A 100 -35.59 14.38 36.34
CA HIS A 100 -36.54 15.35 35.75
C HIS A 100 -36.18 16.86 35.62
N PRO A 101 -36.87 17.64 34.74
CA PRO A 101 -37.75 17.28 33.61
C PRO A 101 -37.38 17.95 32.26
N HIS A 102 -37.96 17.44 31.18
CA HIS A 102 -38.07 18.12 29.88
C HIS A 102 -38.87 19.43 29.98
N PRO A 103 -38.71 20.33 29.00
CA PRO A 103 -39.89 20.77 28.28
C PRO A 103 -39.83 20.51 26.78
N SER A 104 -40.98 20.08 26.27
CA SER A 104 -41.31 19.73 24.91
C SER A 104 -41.35 20.94 23.95
N ARG A 105 -40.88 20.72 22.71
CA ARG A 105 -41.54 20.99 21.40
C ARG A 105 -42.15 22.40 21.18
N ALA A 106 -41.77 23.17 20.15
CA ALA A 106 -42.20 23.07 18.75
C ALA A 106 -41.56 24.26 17.98
N VAL A 107 -41.25 24.23 16.68
CA VAL A 107 -42.19 24.39 15.54
C VAL A 107 -41.43 24.15 14.23
N ARG A 108 -42.14 23.65 13.23
CA ARG A 108 -41.68 23.27 11.89
C ARG A 108 -42.05 24.36 10.85
N SER A 109 -41.19 24.49 9.81
CA SER A 109 -41.49 24.83 8.39
C SER A 109 -41.68 26.32 7.96
N PRO A 110 -41.70 26.67 6.64
CA PRO A 110 -40.77 26.35 5.52
C PRO A 110 -40.42 27.57 4.59
N ARG A 111 -39.53 27.34 3.59
CA ARG A 111 -39.32 27.96 2.25
C ARG A 111 -39.63 29.46 1.96
N GLY A 112 -38.69 30.10 1.25
CA GLY A 112 -38.97 31.23 0.34
C GLY A 112 -37.79 31.53 -0.60
N SER A 113 -38.02 31.45 -1.92
CA SER A 113 -37.13 31.89 -3.00
C SER A 113 -37.30 33.38 -3.29
N ALA A 114 -36.24 34.05 -3.75
CA ALA A 114 -36.24 35.06 -4.81
C ALA A 114 -34.81 35.20 -5.35
#